data_AF-A0A960SAR3-F1
#
_entry.id   AF-A0A960SAR3-F1
#
_cell.length_a   1.000
_cell.length_b   1.000
_cell.length_c   1.000
_cell.angle_alpha   90.00
_cell.angle_beta   90.00
_cell.angle_gamma   90.00
#
_symmetry.space_group_name_H-M   'P 1'
#
loop_
_entity.id
_entity.type
_entity.pdbx_description
1 polymer ?
#
loop_
_entity_poly.entity_id
_entity_poly.type
_entity_poly.pdbx_seq_one_letter_code
_entity_poly.pdbx_strand_id
1 'polypeptide(L)'
;MTAITSLTNPKVKLSVKLRQHNKRRDTRLFLIEGYRELLRAIDAGHPVQTLFYCPELFLGENERELIERTDAEILSCSPDVFRKISYRDRPDGLLAIAPQ
;
A
#
# COMPACT_ATOMS: atom_id res chain seq x y z
N MET A 1 17.32 5.68 -2.50
CA MET A 1 16.47 4.74 -1.72
C MET A 1 16.38 3.44 -2.49
N THR A 2 16.63 2.29 -1.85
CA THR A 2 16.62 0.98 -2.50
C THR A 2 15.22 0.39 -2.46
N ALA A 3 14.65 0.07 -3.63
CA ALA A 3 13.32 -0.50 -3.71
C ALA A 3 13.26 -1.93 -3.11
N ILE A 4 12.15 -2.28 -2.47
CA ILE A 4 11.87 -3.65 -2.07
C ILE A 4 11.59 -4.48 -3.32
N THR A 5 12.46 -5.44 -3.59
CA THR A 5 12.32 -6.40 -4.69
C THR A 5 12.00 -7.81 -4.20
N SER A 6 12.20 -8.08 -2.90
CA SER A 6 12.00 -9.40 -2.32
C SER A 6 10.53 -9.66 -1.99
N LEU A 7 9.95 -10.68 -2.63
CA LEU A 7 8.63 -11.22 -2.30
C LEU A 7 8.56 -11.83 -0.88
N THR A 8 9.72 -12.14 -0.28
CA THR A 8 9.78 -12.74 1.04
C THR A 8 9.85 -11.72 2.19
N ASN A 9 9.92 -10.42 1.85
CA ASN A 9 9.92 -9.33 2.82
C ASN A 9 8.71 -9.47 3.79
N PRO A 10 8.92 -9.32 5.12
CA PRO A 10 7.86 -9.52 6.10
C PRO A 10 6.60 -8.69 5.86
N LYS A 11 6.74 -7.44 5.39
CA LYS A 11 5.61 -6.55 5.11
C LYS A 11 4.87 -6.95 3.84
N VAL A 12 5.60 -7.39 2.81
CA VAL A 12 4.99 -7.97 1.59
C VAL A 12 4.17 -9.20 1.96
N LYS A 13 4.72 -10.11 2.77
CA LYS A 13 3.99 -11.27 3.29
C LYS A 13 2.77 -10.87 4.12
N LEU A 14 2.88 -9.84 4.96
CA LEU A 14 1.76 -9.33 5.75
C LEU A 14 0.64 -8.83 4.83
N SER A 15 0.93 -7.98 3.84
CA SER A 15 -0.07 -7.49 2.87
C SER A 15 -0.82 -8.63 2.20
N VAL A 16 -0.11 -9.67 1.74
CA VAL A 16 -0.76 -10.87 1.15
C VAL A 16 -1.63 -11.62 2.17
N LYS A 17 -1.26 -11.66 3.45
CA LYS A 17 -2.07 -12.33 4.48
C LYS A 17 -3.30 -11.51 4.89
N LEU A 18 -3.27 -10.18 4.80
CA LEU A 18 -4.41 -9.30 5.11
C LEU A 18 -5.60 -9.48 4.15
N ARG A 19 -5.46 -10.34 3.12
CA ARG A 19 -6.59 -10.86 2.33
C ARG A 19 -7.56 -11.73 3.08
N GLN A 20 -7.06 -12.40 4.10
CA GLN A 20 -7.86 -13.31 4.89
C GLN A 20 -8.57 -12.56 6.01
N HIS A 21 -9.88 -12.79 6.17
CA HIS A 21 -10.70 -12.12 7.18
C HIS A 21 -10.18 -12.35 8.61
N ASN A 22 -9.81 -13.60 8.93
CA ASN A 22 -9.18 -13.93 10.21
C ASN A 22 -7.93 -13.08 10.45
N LYS A 23 -7.07 -12.91 9.45
CA LYS A 23 -5.84 -12.15 9.64
C LYS A 23 -6.10 -10.68 9.90
N ARG A 24 -7.08 -10.07 9.20
CA ARG A 24 -7.47 -8.68 9.48
C ARG A 24 -7.99 -8.52 10.90
N ARG A 25 -8.87 -9.42 11.34
CA ARG A 25 -9.41 -9.42 12.70
C ARG A 25 -8.31 -9.56 13.76
N ASP A 26 -7.40 -10.52 13.58
CA ASP A 26 -6.35 -10.82 14.56
C ASP A 26 -5.29 -9.70 14.63
N THR A 27 -5.02 -9.01 13.52
CA THR A 27 -4.03 -7.92 13.47
C THR A 27 -4.64 -6.54 13.70
N ARG A 28 -5.97 -6.41 13.59
CA ARG A 28 -6.67 -5.12 13.51
C ARG A 28 -6.15 -4.25 12.37
N LEU A 29 -5.71 -4.85 11.27
CA LEU A 29 -5.19 -4.16 10.08
C LEU A 29 -6.00 -4.50 8.84
N PHE A 30 -6.02 -3.58 7.88
CA PHE A 30 -6.58 -3.79 6.56
C PHE A 30 -5.73 -3.09 5.48
N LEU A 31 -6.09 -3.33 4.22
CA LEU A 31 -5.43 -2.74 3.07
C LEU A 31 -6.30 -1.63 2.48
N ILE A 32 -5.67 -0.50 2.18
CA ILE A 32 -6.24 0.59 1.39
C ILE A 32 -5.49 0.60 0.07
N GLU A 33 -6.16 0.24 -1.02
CA GLU A 33 -5.54 0.14 -2.34
C GLU A 33 -6.17 1.16 -3.29
N GLY A 34 -5.33 1.95 -3.92
CA GLY A 34 -5.73 2.92 -4.92
C GLY A 34 -5.58 4.38 -4.50
N TYR A 35 -5.32 5.25 -5.47
CA TYR A 35 -5.18 6.70 -5.25
C TYR A 35 -6.40 7.31 -4.55
N ARG A 36 -7.61 7.01 -5.04
CA ARG A 36 -8.86 7.60 -4.54
C ARG A 36 -9.15 7.18 -3.10
N GLU A 37 -8.95 5.92 -2.80
CA GLU A 37 -9.15 5.36 -1.47
C GLU A 37 -8.12 5.90 -0.47
N LEU A 38 -6.85 5.98 -0.88
CA LEU A 38 -5.78 6.56 -0.06
C LEU A 38 -5.99 8.05 0.18
N LEU A 39 -6.38 8.81 -0.84
CA LEU A 39 -6.70 10.24 -0.72
C LEU A 39 -7.79 10.47 0.31
N ARG A 40 -8.90 9.72 0.24
CA ARG A 40 -10.00 9.83 1.21
C ARG A 40 -9.56 9.49 2.63
N ALA A 41 -8.71 8.48 2.80
CA ALA A 41 -8.20 8.11 4.12
C ALA A 41 -7.34 9.25 4.70
N ILE A 42 -6.44 9.81 3.92
CA ILE A 42 -5.58 10.93 4.33
C ILE A 42 -6.42 12.19 4.61
N ASP A 43 -7.37 12.54 3.73
CA ASP A 43 -8.26 13.69 3.90
C ASP A 43 -9.13 13.58 5.15
N ALA A 44 -9.54 12.36 5.52
CA ALA A 44 -10.29 12.09 6.74
C ALA A 44 -9.42 12.02 8.01
N GLY A 45 -8.10 12.16 7.89
CA GLY A 45 -7.16 11.98 9.00
C GLY A 45 -7.07 10.54 9.50
N HIS A 46 -7.45 9.55 8.69
CA HIS A 46 -7.33 8.15 9.04
C HIS A 46 -5.85 7.73 9.04
N PRO A 47 -5.36 7.07 10.10
CA PRO A 47 -3.94 6.73 10.21
C PRO A 47 -3.51 5.72 9.13
N VAL A 48 -2.34 5.95 8.54
CA VAL A 48 -1.69 5.02 7.60
C VAL A 48 -0.36 4.58 8.20
N GLN A 49 -0.13 3.27 8.32
CA GLN A 49 1.09 2.74 8.96
C GLN A 49 2.22 2.53 7.96
N THR A 50 1.91 2.01 6.79
CA THR A 50 2.89 1.71 5.74
C THR A 50 2.24 1.98 4.39
N LEU A 51 2.95 2.66 3.51
CA LEU A 51 2.54 2.91 2.14
C LEU A 51 3.56 2.29 1.19
N PHE A 52 3.13 1.25 0.47
CA PHE A 52 3.86 0.74 -0.67
C PHE A 52 3.54 1.60 -1.89
N TYR A 53 4.58 1.97 -2.65
CA TYR A 53 4.40 2.61 -3.94
C TYR A 53 5.31 2.01 -5.03
N CYS A 54 4.83 2.04 -6.27
CA CYS A 54 5.56 1.60 -7.45
C CYS A 54 5.36 2.64 -8.57
N PRO A 55 6.32 3.55 -8.78
CA PRO A 55 6.20 4.64 -9.76
C PRO A 55 5.91 4.16 -11.19
N GLU A 56 6.40 2.97 -11.55
CA GLU A 56 6.18 2.36 -12.87
C GLU A 56 4.71 1.98 -13.12
N LEU A 57 3.88 1.97 -12.08
CA LEU A 57 2.45 1.66 -12.15
C LEU A 57 1.54 2.88 -11.94
N PHE A 58 2.11 4.07 -11.73
CA PHE A 58 1.31 5.30 -11.58
C PHE A 58 0.50 5.59 -12.84
N LEU A 59 -0.69 6.13 -12.65
CA LEU A 59 -1.63 6.43 -13.74
C LEU A 59 -1.82 7.93 -13.95
N GLY A 60 -1.28 8.77 -13.05
CA GLY A 60 -1.28 10.23 -13.15
C GLY A 60 0.01 10.87 -12.60
N GLU A 61 -0.11 12.13 -12.19
CA GLU A 61 1.00 12.97 -11.75
C GLU A 61 0.94 13.32 -10.24
N ASN A 62 -0.19 13.05 -9.58
CA ASN A 62 -0.48 13.52 -8.21
C ASN A 62 -0.08 12.49 -7.13
N GLU A 63 0.36 11.30 -7.52
CA GLU A 63 0.69 10.20 -6.60
C GLU A 63 1.83 10.58 -5.66
N ARG A 64 2.83 11.33 -6.15
CA ARG A 64 3.96 11.79 -5.34
C ARG A 64 3.54 12.78 -4.26
N GLU A 65 2.75 13.78 -4.64
CA GLU A 65 2.20 14.75 -3.70
C GLU A 65 1.36 14.03 -2.62
N LEU A 66 0.55 13.05 -3.01
CA LEU A 66 -0.24 12.28 -2.05
C LEU A 66 0.64 11.47 -1.07
N ILE A 67 1.73 10.86 -1.55
CA ILE A 67 2.69 10.13 -0.71
C ILE A 67 3.32 11.06 0.35
N GLU A 68 3.61 12.31 -0.01
CA GLU A 68 4.22 13.30 0.88
C GLU A 68 3.25 13.82 1.96
N ARG A 69 1.94 13.63 1.79
CA ARG A 69 0.90 14.06 2.74
C ARG A 69 0.71 13.12 3.94
N THR A 70 1.47 12.03 4.05
CA THR A 70 1.33 11.04 5.12
C THR A 70 2.63 10.79 5.85
N ASP A 71 2.55 10.62 7.16
CA ASP A 71 3.68 10.25 8.03
C ASP A 71 3.94 8.73 8.07
N ALA A 72 3.31 7.97 7.17
CA ALA A 72 3.46 6.52 7.08
C ALA A 72 4.90 6.11 6.74
N GLU A 73 5.26 4.86 7.05
CA GLU A 73 6.50 4.30 6.52
C GLU A 73 6.37 4.08 5.00
N ILE A 74 7.13 4.87 4.24
CA ILE A 74 7.09 4.90 2.77
C ILE A 74 8.06 3.86 2.19
N LEU A 75 7.54 2.94 1.38
CA LEU A 75 8.29 1.82 0.80
C LEU A 75 8.12 1.78 -0.71
N SER A 76 9.17 2.13 -1.47
CA SER A 76 9.18 1.82 -2.91
C SER A 76 9.35 0.32 -3.12
N CYS A 77 8.71 -0.23 -4.14
CA CYS A 77 8.86 -1.64 -4.49
C CYS A 77 8.87 -1.86 -6.00
N SER A 78 9.36 -3.03 -6.42
CA SER A 78 9.31 -3.43 -7.83
C SER A 78 7.88 -3.72 -8.29
N PRO A 79 7.60 -3.66 -9.60
CA PRO A 79 6.30 -4.03 -10.15
C PRO A 79 5.83 -5.42 -9.74
N ASP A 80 6.75 -6.39 -9.62
CA ASP A 80 6.41 -7.77 -9.23
C ASP A 80 5.99 -7.87 -7.76
N VAL A 81 6.66 -7.12 -6.89
CA VAL A 81 6.25 -7.00 -5.48
C VAL A 81 4.88 -6.33 -5.39
N PHE A 82 4.67 -5.23 -6.14
CA PHE A 82 3.40 -4.51 -6.11
C PHE A 82 2.24 -5.39 -6.61
N ARG A 83 2.40 -6.07 -7.75
CA ARG A 83 1.40 -7.01 -8.29
C ARG A 83 1.13 -8.17 -7.33
N LYS A 84 2.13 -8.63 -6.57
CA LYS A 84 1.93 -9.67 -5.56
C LYS A 84 1.00 -9.24 -4.42
N ILE A 85 1.07 -7.97 -4.00
CA ILE A 85 0.29 -7.45 -2.87
C ILE A 85 -1.06 -6.86 -3.29
N SER A 86 -1.17 -6.35 -4.52
CA SER A 86 -2.40 -5.81 -5.12
C SER A 86 -3.50 -6.85 -5.30
N TYR A 87 -4.75 -6.46 -5.07
CA TYR A 87 -5.94 -7.27 -5.43
C TYR A 87 -6.47 -6.98 -6.83
N ARG A 88 -5.97 -5.94 -7.48
CA ARG A 88 -6.46 -5.49 -8.78
C ARG A 88 -5.66 -6.17 -9.89
N ASP A 89 -6.35 -6.47 -10.98
CA ASP A 89 -5.68 -6.91 -12.22
C ASP A 89 -4.83 -5.78 -12.83
N ARG A 90 -5.26 -4.53 -12.64
CA ARG A 90 -4.58 -3.30 -13.07
C ARG A 90 -4.39 -2.35 -11.89
N PRO A 91 -3.34 -2.53 -11.09
CA PRO A 91 -3.00 -1.61 -10.00
C PRO A 91 -2.56 -0.23 -10.50
N ASP A 92 -2.71 0.79 -9.66
CA ASP A 92 -2.26 2.17 -9.88
C ASP A 92 -1.00 2.54 -9.08
N GLY A 93 -0.32 1.53 -8.53
CA GLY A 93 0.95 1.71 -7.84
C GLY A 93 0.86 2.29 -6.43
N LEU A 94 -0.32 2.38 -5.81
CA LEU A 94 -0.49 2.80 -4.40
C LEU A 94 -1.24 1.77 -3.55
N LEU A 95 -0.61 1.28 -2.48
CA LEU A 95 -1.24 0.35 -1.54
C LEU A 95 -0.72 0.56 -0.12
N ALA A 96 -1.64 0.83 0.80
CA ALA A 96 -1.37 1.11 2.19
C ALA A 96 -1.86 0.00 3.13
N ILE A 97 -1.18 -0.14 4.27
CA ILE A 97 -1.63 -0.88 5.45
C ILE A 97 -2.10 0.15 6.48
N ALA A 98 -3.31 -0.03 7.00
CA ALA A 98 -3.93 0.86 7.98
C ALA A 98 -4.68 0.06 9.06
N PRO A 99 -4.94 0.63 10.25
CA PRO A 99 -5.71 -0.02 11.31
C PRO A 99 -7.22 0.00 11.03
N GLN A 100 -7.92 -1.08 11.41
CA GLN A 100 -9.38 -1.26 11.26
C GLN A 100 -10.21 -0.44 12.24
#